data_AF-A0A973KVX9-F1
#
_entry.id   AF-A0A973KVX9-F1
#
_cell.length_a   1.000
_cell.length_b   1.000
_cell.length_c   1.000
_cell.angle_alpha   90.00
_cell.angle_beta   90.00
_cell.angle_gamma   90.00
#
_symmetry.space_group_name_H-M   'P 1'
#
loop_
_entity.id
_entity.type
_entity.pdbx_description
1 polymer ?
#
loop_
_entity_poly.entity_id
_entity_poly.type
_entity_poly.pdbx_seq_one_letter_code
_entity_poly.pdbx_strand_id
1 'polypeptide(L)'
;HMASRHLGRGLTEEQRRRWVALLTDTADEVRLPDDPEFRAVLAYYLEWGTRMALLYAGPNPPPLPESPMPRWDWGVTPPYRG
;
A
#
# COMPACT_ATOMS: atom_id res chain seq x y z
N HIS A 1 -10.37 -9.54 5.66
CA HIS A 1 -9.42 -9.71 6.79
C HIS A 1 -8.67 -8.42 7.11
N MET A 2 -7.95 -7.78 6.17
CA MET A 2 -7.25 -6.50 6.44
C MET A 2 -8.19 -5.38 6.92
N ALA A 3 -9.29 -5.11 6.21
CA ALA A 3 -10.21 -4.01 6.56
C ALA A 3 -10.79 -4.15 7.97
N SER A 4 -11.21 -5.36 8.37
CA SER A 4 -11.75 -5.60 9.72
C SER A 4 -10.73 -5.41 10.84
N ARG A 5 -9.42 -5.57 10.56
CA ARG A 5 -8.35 -5.33 11.55
C ARG A 5 -8.14 -3.84 11.85
N HIS A 6 -8.60 -2.96 10.96
CA HIS A 6 -8.43 -1.52 11.10
C HIS A 6 -9.63 -0.82 11.75
N LEU A 7 -10.77 -1.51 11.92
CA LEU A 7 -11.99 -0.93 12.50
C LEU A 7 -11.74 -0.27 13.86
N GLY A 8 -12.20 0.99 13.99
CA GLY A 8 -12.15 1.75 15.24
C GLY A 8 -10.75 2.12 15.73
N ARG A 9 -9.72 2.00 14.88
CA ARG A 9 -8.32 2.30 15.25
C ARG A 9 -7.97 3.79 15.19
N GLY A 10 -8.81 4.63 14.59
CA GLY A 10 -8.61 6.08 14.57
C GLY A 10 -7.32 6.50 13.84
N LEU A 11 -6.97 5.83 12.74
CA LEU A 11 -5.79 6.18 11.95
C LEU A 11 -5.93 7.60 11.39
N THR A 12 -4.80 8.31 11.33
CA THR A 12 -4.72 9.66 10.74
C THR A 12 -3.97 9.64 9.40
N GLU A 13 -4.14 10.70 8.61
CA GLU A 13 -3.38 10.84 7.36
C GLU A 13 -1.88 10.98 7.59
N GLU A 14 -1.47 11.57 8.71
CA GLU A 14 -0.07 11.66 9.09
C GLU A 14 0.54 10.27 9.32
N GLN A 15 -0.17 9.41 10.08
CA GLN A 15 0.24 8.02 10.29
C GLN A 15 0.28 7.24 8.98
N ARG A 16 -0.72 7.45 8.09
CA ARG A 16 -0.76 6.82 6.77
C ARG A 16 0.47 7.19 5.94
N ARG A 17 0.79 8.48 5.83
CA ARG A 17 1.96 8.96 5.08
C ARG A 17 3.27 8.45 5.68
N ARG A 18 3.39 8.45 7.01
CA ARG A 18 4.56 7.91 7.70
C ARG A 18 4.74 6.42 7.41
N TRP A 19 3.65 5.65 7.38
CA TRP A 19 3.70 4.23 7.04
C TRP A 19 4.18 3.97 5.62
N VAL A 20 3.68 4.73 4.64
CA VAL A 20 4.15 4.63 3.24
C VAL A 20 5.64 4.95 3.15
N ALA A 21 6.10 6.05 3.76
CA ALA A 21 7.50 6.43 3.73
C ALA A 21 8.41 5.33 4.32
N LEU A 22 8.06 4.81 5.51
CA LEU A 22 8.82 3.76 6.17
C LEU A 22 8.92 2.50 5.31
N LEU A 23 7.84 2.08 4.65
CA LEU A 23 7.86 0.87 3.81
C LEU A 23 8.62 1.10 2.50
N THR A 24 8.59 2.31 1.94
CA THR A 24 9.42 2.67 0.79
C THR A 24 10.90 2.61 1.17
N ASP A 25 11.31 3.23 2.28
CA ASP A 25 12.70 3.18 2.77
C ASP A 25 13.12 1.74 3.07
N THR A 26 12.26 0.96 3.73
CA THR A 26 12.50 -0.46 4.04
C THR A 26 12.74 -1.28 2.77
N ALA A 27 12.04 -0.96 1.67
CA ALA A 27 12.20 -1.66 0.41
C ALA A 27 13.61 -1.50 -0.18
N ASP A 28 14.30 -0.39 0.12
CA ASP A 28 15.71 -0.20 -0.21
C ASP A 28 16.62 -0.93 0.77
N GLU A 29 16.36 -0.82 2.08
CA GLU A 29 17.14 -1.47 3.14
C GLU A 29 17.22 -3.00 2.97
N VAL A 30 16.11 -3.63 2.60
CA VAL A 30 16.04 -5.09 2.38
C VAL A 30 16.40 -5.50 0.96
N ARG A 31 16.83 -4.55 0.11
CA ARG A 31 17.25 -4.77 -1.29
C ARG A 31 16.18 -5.43 -2.15
N LEU A 32 14.93 -4.97 -2.06
CA LEU A 32 13.94 -5.26 -3.10
C LEU A 32 14.39 -4.65 -4.44
N PRO A 33 13.88 -5.15 -5.59
CA PRO A 33 14.28 -4.64 -6.91
C PRO A 33 14.21 -3.10 -6.99
N ASP A 34 15.23 -2.50 -7.57
CA ASP A 34 15.33 -1.05 -7.84
C ASP A 34 14.69 -0.65 -9.18
N ASP A 35 14.22 -1.63 -9.95
CA ASP A 35 13.51 -1.44 -11.21
C ASP A 35 12.34 -0.44 -11.06
N PRO A 36 12.27 0.63 -11.88
CA PRO A 36 11.24 1.64 -11.77
C PRO A 36 9.80 1.09 -11.87
N GLU A 37 9.56 0.04 -12.66
CA GLU A 37 8.24 -0.56 -12.80
C GLU A 37 7.84 -1.27 -11.52
N PHE A 38 8.73 -2.08 -10.95
CA PHE A 38 8.52 -2.69 -9.64
C PHE A 38 8.24 -1.62 -8.56
N ARG A 39 9.06 -0.57 -8.51
CA ARG A 39 8.91 0.52 -7.52
C ARG A 39 7.58 1.24 -7.67
N ALA A 40 7.14 1.50 -8.90
CA ALA A 40 5.83 2.11 -9.17
C ALA A 40 4.67 1.22 -8.71
N VAL A 41 4.75 -0.09 -8.96
CA VAL A 41 3.71 -1.05 -8.59
C VAL A 41 3.64 -1.24 -7.07
N LEU A 42 4.78 -1.32 -6.39
CA LEU A 42 4.85 -1.34 -4.93
C LEU A 42 4.23 -0.08 -4.33
N ALA A 43 4.60 1.10 -4.82
CA ALA A 43 4.04 2.37 -4.35
C ALA A 43 2.51 2.43 -4.55
N TYR A 44 2.02 1.98 -5.70
CA TYR A 44 0.58 1.92 -5.96
C TYR A 44 -0.16 0.96 -5.01
N TYR A 45 0.40 -0.22 -4.76
CA TYR A 45 -0.14 -1.18 -3.79
C TYR A 45 -0.22 -0.57 -2.38
N LEU A 46 0.85 0.08 -1.91
CA LEU A 46 0.91 0.72 -0.59
C LEU A 46 -0.12 1.85 -0.49
N GLU A 47 -0.20 2.72 -1.50
CA GLU A 47 -1.19 3.80 -1.53
C GLU A 47 -2.63 3.27 -1.51
N TRP A 48 -2.93 2.23 -2.28
CA TRP A 48 -4.25 1.61 -2.30
C TRP A 48 -4.60 0.99 -0.94
N GLY A 49 -3.70 0.16 -0.39
CA GLY A 49 -3.94 -0.56 0.86
C GLY A 49 -4.07 0.37 2.07
N THR A 50 -3.25 1.41 2.12
CA THR A 50 -3.25 2.36 3.24
C THR A 50 -4.44 3.31 3.21
N ARG A 51 -4.96 3.70 2.04
CA ARG A 51 -6.22 4.44 1.93
C ARG A 51 -7.42 3.62 2.41
N MET A 52 -7.45 2.33 2.07
CA MET A 52 -8.45 1.42 2.66
C MET A 52 -8.32 1.36 4.18
N ALA A 53 -7.11 1.15 4.71
CA ALA A 53 -6.88 1.09 6.16
C ALA A 53 -7.37 2.35 6.87
N LEU A 54 -7.08 3.53 6.32
CA LEU A 54 -7.55 4.81 6.86
C LEU A 54 -9.08 4.92 6.86
N LEU A 55 -9.73 4.58 5.74
CA LEU A 55 -11.19 4.60 5.62
C LEU A 55 -11.86 3.71 6.67
N TYR A 56 -11.38 2.47 6.83
CA TYR A 56 -11.96 1.52 7.77
C TYR A 56 -11.62 1.85 9.23
N ALA A 57 -10.58 2.65 9.50
CA ALA A 57 -10.25 3.09 10.85
C ALA A 57 -11.08 4.28 11.35
N GLY A 58 -11.83 4.93 10.46
CA GLY A 58 -12.71 6.06 10.79
C GLY A 58 -13.92 5.68 11.66
N PRO A 59 -14.68 6.68 12.14
CA PRO A 59 -15.80 6.48 13.06
C PRO A 59 -17.02 5.79 12.41
N ASN A 60 -17.18 5.95 11.09
CA ASN A 60 -18.30 5.39 10.31
C ASN A 60 -17.76 4.65 9.07
N PRO A 61 -17.08 3.51 9.25
CA PRO A 61 -16.53 2.77 8.13
C PRO A 61 -17.68 2.16 7.29
N PRO A 62 -17.51 2.04 5.96
CA PRO A 62 -18.49 1.36 5.11
C PRO A 62 -18.56 -0.15 5.44
N PRO A 63 -19.54 -0.88 4.89
CA PRO A 63 -19.54 -2.34 4.95
C PRO A 63 -18.24 -2.91 4.39
N LEU A 64 -17.80 -4.05 4.94
CA LEU A 64 -16.59 -4.72 4.46
C LEU A 64 -16.77 -5.12 2.98
N PRO A 65 -15.71 -4.97 2.15
CA PRO A 65 -15.83 -5.26 0.73
C PRO A 65 -15.92 -6.78 0.53
N GLU A 66 -16.88 -7.20 -0.29
CA GLU A 66 -17.03 -8.60 -0.72
C GLU A 66 -16.16 -8.93 -1.94
N SER A 67 -15.63 -7.90 -2.61
CA SER A 67 -14.81 -8.05 -3.81
C SER A 67 -13.45 -8.68 -3.51
N PRO A 68 -12.90 -9.48 -4.44
CA PRO A 68 -11.56 -10.05 -4.28
C PRO A 68 -10.49 -8.96 -4.19
N MET A 69 -9.40 -9.27 -3.49
CA MET A 69 -8.23 -8.40 -3.46
C MET A 69 -7.68 -8.21 -4.89
N PRO A 70 -7.33 -6.98 -5.30
CA PRO A 70 -6.67 -6.77 -6.57
C PRO A 70 -5.34 -7.53 -6.63
N ARG A 71 -4.85 -7.76 -7.85
CA ARG A 71 -3.47 -8.21 -8.09
C ARG A 71 -2.71 -7.08 -8.77
N TRP A 72 -1.44 -6.99 -8.41
CA TRP A 72 -0.50 -6.01 -8.92
C TRP A 72 0.68 -6.78 -9.49
N ASP A 73 1.11 -6.40 -10.68
CA ASP A 73 2.18 -7.08 -11.41
C ASP A 73 3.01 -6.04 -12.18
N TRP A 74 4.24 -6.41 -12.55
CA TRP A 74 5.21 -5.58 -13.27
C TRP A 74 6.04 -6.45 -14.23
N GLY A 75 6.85 -5.83 -15.08
CA GLY A 75 7.74 -6.50 -16.03
C GLY A 75 7.31 -6.36 -17.49
N VAL A 76 6.46 -5.38 -17.80
CA VAL A 76 6.07 -5.03 -19.17
C VAL A 76 7.15 -4.18 -19.84
N THR A 77 7.83 -3.33 -19.06
CA THR A 77 8.90 -2.44 -19.53
C THR A 77 10.26 -3.11 -19.32
N PRO A 78 11.12 -3.18 -20.35
CA PRO A 78 12.47 -3.68 -20.15
C PRO A 78 13.22 -2.87 -19.09
N PRO A 79 14.04 -3.51 -18.23
CA PRO A 79 14.77 -2.80 -17.19
C PRO A 79 15.71 -1.78 -17.80
N TYR A 80 15.82 -0.62 -17.16
CA TYR A 80 16.81 0.39 -17.51
C TYR A 80 18.23 -0.15 -17.29
N ARG A 81 19.11 -0.01 -18.29
CA ARG A 81 20.46 -0.61 -18.29
C ARG A 81 21.61 0.39 -18.08
N GLY A 82 21.30 1.65 -17.78
CA GLY A 82 22.28 2.74 -17.78
C GLY A 82 22.38 3.44 -19.13
#